data_AF-A0A7C5XXS6-F1
#
_entry.id   AF-A0A7C5XXS6-F1
#
_cell.length_a   1.000
_cell.length_b   1.000
_cell.length_c   1.000
_cell.angle_alpha   90.00
_cell.angle_beta   90.00
_cell.angle_gamma   90.00
#
_symmetry.space_group_name_H-M   'P 1'
#
loop_
_entity.id
_entity.type
_entity.pdbx_description
1 polymer ?
#
loop_
_entity_poly.entity_id
_entity_poly.type
_entity_poly.pdbx_seq_one_letter_code
_entity_poly.pdbx_strand_id
1 'polypeptide(L)'
;MEKRPLAVLGTGLMGAPMARRLLEAGYEVTVWNRTPERSRALAAGGAVVASSPAEAVAAARGILLLLKDGPVIEEVLFDDPETARLLAERTVLQMGTIGPGESRDFATRTA
;
A
#
# COMPACT_ATOMS: atom_id res chain seq x y z
N MET A 1 -5.15 -10.92 20.38
CA MET A 1 -5.52 -10.91 18.95
C MET A 1 -4.26 -10.60 18.18
N GLU A 2 -3.83 -11.51 17.31
CA GLU A 2 -2.63 -11.34 16.49
C GLU A 2 -2.87 -10.22 15.47
N LYS A 3 -2.00 -9.22 15.42
CA LYS A 3 -2.13 -8.09 14.49
C LYS A 3 -1.58 -8.53 13.14
N ARG A 4 -2.42 -8.50 12.10
CA ARG A 4 -2.04 -8.91 10.75
C ARG A 4 -1.12 -7.86 10.11
N PRO A 5 -0.10 -8.26 9.32
CA PRO A 5 0.82 -7.33 8.68
C PRO A 5 0.11 -6.49 7.62
N LEU A 6 0.48 -5.22 7.55
CA LEU A 6 -0.10 -4.21 6.66
C LEU A 6 0.96 -3.63 5.73
N ALA A 7 0.56 -3.30 4.51
CA ALA A 7 1.35 -2.52 3.58
C ALA A 7 0.69 -1.16 3.37
N VAL A 8 1.49 -0.09 3.31
CA VAL A 8 1.05 1.24 2.90
C VAL A 8 1.77 1.60 1.61
N LEU A 9 1.01 1.62 0.51
CA LEU A 9 1.49 2.06 -0.80
C LEU A 9 1.17 3.56 -0.98
N GLY A 10 2.22 4.37 -0.94
CA GLY A 10 2.14 5.83 -0.93
C GLY A 10 2.39 6.40 0.47
N THR A 11 3.55 7.02 0.65
CA THR A 11 3.98 7.62 1.93
C THR A 11 4.09 9.14 1.83
N GLY A 12 3.13 9.74 1.12
CA GLY A 12 2.99 11.20 0.99
C GLY A 12 2.35 11.84 2.23
N LEU A 13 1.70 12.99 2.01
CA LEU A 13 1.09 13.82 3.08
C LEU A 13 0.15 13.03 4.00
N MET A 14 -0.68 12.15 3.42
CA MET A 14 -1.63 11.33 4.18
C MET A 14 -1.05 9.97 4.58
N GLY A 15 -0.31 9.31 3.69
CA GLY A 15 0.14 7.95 3.95
C GLY A 15 1.23 7.84 5.02
N ALA A 16 2.15 8.81 5.11
CA ALA A 16 3.17 8.82 6.15
C ALA A 16 2.59 8.90 7.58
N PRO A 17 1.70 9.85 7.93
CA PRO A 17 1.08 9.85 9.25
C PRO A 17 0.20 8.63 9.51
N MET A 18 -0.47 8.07 8.49
CA MET A 18 -1.24 6.83 8.63
C MET A 18 -0.32 5.65 9.02
N ALA A 19 0.80 5.47 8.31
CA ALA A 19 1.78 4.43 8.61
C ALA A 19 2.35 4.58 10.03
N ARG A 20 2.68 5.80 10.46
CA ARG A 20 3.13 6.06 11.85
C ARG A 20 2.09 5.65 12.87
N ARG A 21 0.81 5.98 12.65
CA ARG A 21 -0.28 5.60 13.57
C ARG A 21 -0.48 4.10 13.65
N LEU A 22 -0.34 3.39 12.53
CA LEU A 22 -0.40 1.92 12.51
C LEU A 22 0.78 1.31 13.30
N LEU A 23 1.98 1.86 13.15
CA LEU A 23 3.16 1.45 13.93
C LEU A 23 3.00 1.74 15.42
N GLU A 24 2.53 2.94 15.79
CA GLU A 24 2.22 3.32 17.19
C GLU A 24 1.14 2.41 17.79
N ALA A 25 0.16 1.99 16.97
CA ALA A 25 -0.84 1.01 17.34
C ALA A 25 -0.29 -0.42 17.38
N GLY A 26 1.00 -0.65 17.10
CA GLY A 26 1.72 -1.91 17.19
C GLY A 26 1.46 -2.91 16.07
N TYR A 27 1.04 -2.45 14.88
CA TYR A 27 0.98 -3.30 13.68
C TYR A 27 2.37 -3.43 13.05
N GLU A 28 2.63 -4.56 12.39
CA GLU A 28 3.75 -4.70 11.47
C GLU A 28 3.40 -3.98 10.17
N VAL A 29 4.20 -2.97 9.80
CA VAL A 29 3.92 -2.12 8.65
C VAL A 29 5.09 -2.13 7.67
N THR A 30 4.80 -2.58 6.45
CA THR A 30 5.69 -2.40 5.29
C THR A 30 5.24 -1.17 4.51
N VAL A 31 6.18 -0.36 4.04
CA VAL A 31 5.89 0.88 3.32
C VAL A 31 6.61 0.91 1.98
N TRP A 32 5.93 1.42 0.97
CA TRP A 32 6.53 1.67 -0.33
C TRP A 32 6.04 3.00 -0.90
N ASN A 33 6.91 3.68 -1.65
CA ASN A 33 6.57 4.88 -2.39
C ASN A 33 7.55 5.06 -3.55
N ARG A 34 7.03 5.51 -4.71
CA ARG A 34 7.83 5.76 -5.92
C ARG A 34 9.03 6.67 -5.67
N THR A 35 8.92 7.64 -4.77
CA THR A 35 10.03 8.42 -4.22
C THR A 35 10.52 7.74 -2.94
N PRO A 36 11.64 6.98 -2.96
CA PRO A 36 12.01 6.10 -1.86
C PRO A 36 12.30 6.83 -0.55
N GLU A 37 12.78 8.08 -0.63
CA GLU A 37 13.13 8.92 0.52
C GLU A 37 11.93 9.12 1.47
N ARG A 38 10.71 9.15 0.93
CA ARG A 38 9.48 9.30 1.73
C ARG A 38 9.22 8.07 2.61
N SER A 39 9.49 6.88 2.09
CA SER A 39 9.36 5.63 2.84
C SER A 39 10.53 5.43 3.81
N ARG A 40 11.76 5.78 3.41
CA ARG A 40 12.94 5.70 4.28
C ARG A 40 12.80 6.54 5.54
N ALA A 41 12.14 7.69 5.47
CA ALA A 41 11.85 8.53 6.63
C ALA A 41 10.99 7.84 7.71
N LEU A 42 10.30 6.73 7.38
CA LEU A 42 9.48 5.95 8.31
C LEU A 42 10.23 4.76 8.94
N ALA A 43 11.42 4.41 8.43
CA ALA A 43 12.22 3.30 8.95
C ALA A 43 12.61 3.52 10.43
N ALA A 44 12.91 4.76 10.81
CA ALA A 44 13.22 5.13 12.19
C ALA A 44 12.05 4.86 13.16
N GLY A 45 10.81 4.79 12.66
CA GLY A 45 9.61 4.44 13.43
C GLY A 45 9.27 2.95 13.41
N GLY A 46 10.14 2.09 12.86
CA GLY A 46 9.94 0.65 12.78
C GLY A 46 9.25 0.14 11.51
N ALA A 47 9.03 1.00 10.51
CA ALA A 47 8.51 0.56 9.21
C ALA A 47 9.54 -0.27 8.45
N VAL A 48 9.12 -1.37 7.82
CA VAL A 48 9.92 -2.07 6.81
C VAL A 48 9.79 -1.33 5.48
N VAL A 49 10.90 -0.97 4.84
CA VAL A 49 10.89 -0.23 3.57
C VAL A 49 11.07 -1.20 2.42
N ALA A 50 10.01 -1.43 1.66
CA ALA A 50 10.06 -2.24 0.45
C ALA A 50 10.69 -1.45 -0.71
N SER A 51 11.40 -2.17 -1.58
CA SER A 51 12.01 -1.65 -2.80
C SER A 51 11.04 -1.60 -3.99
N SER A 52 9.99 -2.43 -3.98
CA SER A 52 8.96 -2.49 -5.02
C SER A 52 7.54 -2.63 -4.44
N PRO A 53 6.49 -2.35 -5.24
CA PRO A 53 5.11 -2.68 -4.86
C PRO A 53 4.92 -4.18 -4.59
N ALA A 54 5.48 -5.05 -5.43
CA ALA A 54 5.41 -6.50 -5.26
C ALA A 54 5.96 -6.95 -3.91
N GLU A 55 7.11 -6.43 -3.49
CA GLU A 55 7.71 -6.73 -2.19
C GLU A 55 6.81 -6.29 -1.03
N ALA A 56 6.22 -5.09 -1.12
CA ALA A 56 5.29 -4.61 -0.11
C ALA A 56 4.01 -5.46 -0.03
N VAL A 57 3.45 -5.85 -1.17
CA VAL A 57 2.23 -6.68 -1.26
C VAL A 57 2.49 -8.11 -0.79
N ALA A 58 3.67 -8.67 -1.07
CA ALA A 58 4.05 -9.99 -0.61
C ALA A 58 4.12 -10.08 0.92
N ALA A 59 4.64 -9.03 1.57
CA ALA A 59 4.88 -8.98 3.02
C ALA A 59 3.62 -8.73 3.89
N ALA A 60 2.49 -8.36 3.29
CA ALA A 60 1.30 -7.92 4.03
C ALA A 60 0.05 -8.72 3.68
N ARG A 61 -0.99 -8.64 4.53
CA ARG A 61 -2.34 -9.17 4.23
C ARG A 61 -3.33 -8.07 3.87
N GLY A 62 -3.18 -6.88 4.47
CA GLY A 62 -3.95 -5.69 4.13
C GLY A 62 -3.09 -4.66 3.42
N ILE A 63 -3.54 -4.17 2.26
CA ILE A 63 -2.82 -3.22 1.41
C ILE A 63 -3.58 -1.89 1.40
N LEU A 64 -3.05 -0.87 2.08
CA LEU A 64 -3.63 0.47 2.10
C LEU A 64 -3.06 1.28 0.94
N LEU A 65 -3.94 1.74 0.05
CA LEU A 65 -3.57 2.57 -1.09
C LEU A 65 -3.80 4.04 -0.75
N LEU A 66 -2.72 4.81 -0.69
CA LEU A 66 -2.71 6.26 -0.48
C LEU A 66 -1.94 6.94 -1.61
N LEU A 67 -2.40 6.67 -2.83
CA LEU A 67 -1.80 7.12 -4.08
C LEU A 67 -2.54 8.34 -4.67
N LYS A 68 -1.94 8.98 -5.67
CA LYS A 68 -2.37 10.29 -6.17
C LYS A 68 -3.73 10.27 -6.87
N ASP A 69 -3.93 9.32 -7.79
CA ASP A 69 -5.08 9.23 -8.68
C ASP A 69 -5.20 7.81 -9.26
N GLY A 70 -6.25 7.53 -10.02
CA GLY A 70 -6.51 6.23 -10.64
C GLY A 70 -5.39 5.72 -11.53
N PRO A 71 -4.83 6.53 -12.47
CA PRO A 71 -3.71 6.11 -13.30
C PRO A 71 -2.48 5.67 -12.51
N VAL A 72 -2.15 6.35 -11.39
CA VAL A 72 -1.04 5.92 -10.53
C VAL A 72 -1.35 4.61 -9.81
N ILE A 73 -2.62 4.36 -9.46
CA ILE A 73 -3.02 3.07 -8.88
C ILE A 73 -2.91 1.96 -9.93
N GLU A 74 -3.33 2.23 -11.17
CA GLU A 74 -3.21 1.30 -12.29
C GLU A 74 -1.75 0.87 -12.49
N GLU A 75 -0.86 1.86 -12.62
CA GLU A 75 0.59 1.68 -12.77
C GLU A 75 1.17 0.82 -11.63
N VAL A 76 0.81 1.14 -10.39
CA VAL A 76 1.42 0.49 -9.22
C VAL A 76 0.90 -0.92 -8.98
N LEU A 77 -0.37 -1.20 -9.29
CA LEU A 77 -0.99 -2.48 -8.96
C LEU A 77 -1.01 -3.48 -10.11
N PHE A 78 -1.06 -3.01 -11.36
CA PHE A 78 -1.42 -3.87 -12.48
C PHE A 78 -0.42 -3.86 -13.64
N ASP A 79 0.42 -2.84 -13.80
CA ASP A 79 1.46 -2.85 -14.85
C ASP A 79 2.56 -3.89 -14.56
N ASP A 80 2.79 -4.20 -13.28
CA ASP A 80 3.68 -5.29 -12.85
C ASP A 80 2.88 -6.60 -12.63
N PRO A 81 3.11 -7.65 -13.45
CA PRO A 81 2.37 -8.91 -13.34
C PRO A 81 2.55 -9.63 -11.99
N GLU A 82 3.70 -9.46 -11.34
CA GLU A 82 3.95 -10.07 -10.03
C GLU A 82 3.06 -9.43 -8.96
N THR A 83 3.04 -8.09 -8.90
CA THR A 83 2.16 -7.34 -8.02
C THR A 83 0.70 -7.73 -8.26
N ALA A 84 0.25 -7.71 -9.52
CA ALA A 84 -1.13 -8.05 -9.89
C ALA A 84 -1.52 -9.46 -9.40
N ARG A 85 -0.64 -10.46 -9.59
CA ARG A 85 -0.87 -11.85 -9.14
C ARG A 85 -0.99 -11.95 -7.63
N LEU A 86 -0.17 -11.20 -6.88
CA LEU A 86 -0.17 -11.25 -5.43
C LEU A 86 -1.46 -10.68 -4.82
N LEU A 87 -2.12 -9.73 -5.49
CA LEU A 87 -3.32 -9.05 -4.98
C LEU A 87 -4.50 -10.00 -4.74
N ALA A 88 -4.61 -11.11 -5.50
CA ALA A 88 -5.70 -12.08 -5.39
C ALA A 88 -5.85 -12.70 -3.97
N GLU A 89 -4.80 -12.67 -3.16
CA GLU A 89 -4.81 -13.20 -1.79
C GLU A 89 -4.73 -12.10 -0.72
N ARG A 90 -5.07 -10.86 -1.08
CA ARG A 90 -4.85 -9.68 -0.25
C ARG A 90 -6.14 -8.87 -0.12
N THR A 91 -6.32 -8.24 1.04
CA THR A 91 -7.38 -7.26 1.22
C THR A 91 -6.84 -5.90 0.79
N VAL A 92 -7.37 -5.35 -0.30
CA VAL A 92 -6.99 -4.03 -0.80
C VAL A 92 -7.94 -2.97 -0.22
N LEU A 93 -7.38 -1.99 0.48
CA LEU A 93 -8.10 -0.85 1.05
C LEU A 93 -7.77 0.38 0.21
N GLN A 94 -8.62 0.67 -0.76
CA GLN A 94 -8.49 1.90 -1.53
C GLN A 94 -8.94 3.11 -0.71
N MET A 95 -7.98 3.96 -0.32
CA MET A 95 -8.20 5.17 0.47
C MET A 95 -7.81 6.47 -0.27
N GLY A 96 -7.29 6.36 -1.50
CA GLY A 96 -7.07 7.49 -2.39
C GLY A 96 -8.38 8.05 -2.96
N THR A 97 -8.36 9.34 -3.30
CA THR A 97 -9.52 10.02 -3.89
C THR A 97 -9.56 9.77 -5.40
N ILE A 98 -10.44 8.87 -5.84
CA ILE A 98 -10.65 8.52 -7.25
C ILE A 98 -12.14 8.52 -7.60
N GLY A 99 -12.45 8.47 -8.90
CA GLY A 99 -13.82 8.38 -9.39
C GLY A 99 -14.48 7.05 -8.98
N PRO A 100 -15.83 7.04 -8.82
CA PRO A 100 -16.55 5.83 -8.45
C PRO A 100 -16.48 4.72 -9.52
N GLY A 101 -16.27 5.08 -10.79
CA GLY A 101 -16.03 4.11 -11.86
C GLY A 101 -14.69 3.39 -11.68
N GLU A 102 -13.61 4.14 -11.49
CA GLU A 102 -12.26 3.60 -11.23
C GLU A 102 -12.25 2.72 -9.98
N SER A 103 -12.91 3.15 -8.90
CA SER A 103 -12.98 2.35 -7.67
C SER A 103 -13.70 1.01 -7.86
N ARG A 104 -14.72 0.94 -8.72
CA ARG A 104 -15.41 -0.32 -9.03
C ARG A 104 -14.61 -1.23 -9.96
N ASP A 105 -13.89 -0.64 -10.91
CA ASP A 105 -12.99 -1.40 -11.78
C ASP A 105 -11.89 -2.09 -10.97
N PHE A 106 -11.20 -1.34 -10.11
CA PHE A 106 -10.16 -1.89 -9.25
C PHE A 106 -10.71 -2.97 -8.32
N ALA A 107 -11.89 -2.76 -7.72
CA ALA A 107 -12.52 -3.77 -6.88
C ALA A 107 -12.78 -5.10 -7.61
N THR A 108 -13.10 -5.05 -8.90
CA THR A 108 -13.32 -6.26 -9.72
C THR A 108 -12.01 -7.00 -10.01
N ARG A 109 -10.91 -6.26 -10.13
CA ARG A 109 -9.59 -6.79 -10.52
C ARG A 109 -8.75 -7.25 -9.32
N THR A 110 -9.15 -6.87 -8.11
CA THR A 110 -8.51 -7.29 -6.85
C THR A 110 -9.36 -8.29 -6.05
N ALA A 111 -10.46 -8.79 -6.62
CA ALA A 111 -11.32 -9.82 -6.03
C ALA A 111 -10.79 -11.22 -6.34
#